data_AF-A0A7S0Z5K8-F1
#
_entry.id   AF-A0A7S0Z5K8-F1
#
_cell.length_a   1.000
_cell.length_b   1.000
_cell.length_c   1.000
_cell.angle_alpha   90.00
_cell.angle_beta   90.00
_cell.angle_gamma   90.00
#
_symmetry.space_group_name_H-M   'P 1'
#
loop_
_entity.id
_entity.type
_entity.pdbx_description
1 polymer ?
#
loop_
_entity_poly.entity_id
_entity_poly.type
_entity_poly.pdbx_seq_one_letter_code
_entity_poly.pdbx_strand_id
1 'polypeptide(L)'
;ALHGTVAATALVIAWALTEVVRYPSYALGLYSQCPSWLNWLRYTIFIPLYPLGAGAEMKLMYDARAFARKANMYSFSMPNAFNFAFDYVTFLNGLLIVYPFLFYSLYSYMFTQRKKKLGHVTSVKKQK
;
A
#
# COMPACT_ATOMS: atom_id res chain seq x y z
N ALA A 1 -6.70 -14.22 17.19
CA ALA A 1 -5.66 -14.14 16.15
C ALA A 1 -5.92 -12.92 15.27
N LEU A 2 -4.89 -12.17 14.85
CA LEU A 2 -5.03 -10.96 14.02
C LEU A 2 -5.76 -11.21 12.67
N HIS A 3 -5.75 -12.46 12.21
CA HIS A 3 -6.18 -12.93 10.91
C HIS A 3 -7.70 -12.91 10.73
N GLY A 4 -8.46 -12.98 11.84
CA GLY A 4 -9.92 -12.94 11.82
C GLY A 4 -10.50 -11.53 11.91
N THR A 5 -9.66 -10.50 11.89
CA THR A 5 -10.13 -9.11 11.98
C THR A 5 -10.64 -8.62 10.63
N VAL A 6 -11.63 -7.72 10.66
CA VAL A 6 -12.12 -7.04 9.45
C VAL A 6 -10.98 -6.33 8.70
N ALA A 7 -9.98 -5.82 9.43
CA ALA A 7 -8.80 -5.19 8.84
C ALA A 7 -7.96 -6.18 8.02
N ALA A 8 -7.75 -7.42 8.50
CA ALA A 8 -7.04 -8.45 7.74
C ALA A 8 -7.78 -8.81 6.44
N THR A 9 -9.10 -8.98 6.50
CA THR A 9 -9.91 -9.25 5.31
C THR A 9 -9.89 -8.08 4.33
N ALA A 10 -10.07 -6.85 4.82
CA ALA A 10 -10.00 -5.63 4.01
C ALA A 10 -8.64 -5.48 3.32
N LEU A 11 -7.55 -5.74 4.04
CA LEU A 11 -6.18 -5.72 3.51
C LEU A 11 -6.02 -6.68 2.33
N VAL A 12 -6.38 -7.96 2.55
CA VAL A 12 -6.21 -9.01 1.55
C VAL A 12 -7.05 -8.71 0.31
N ILE A 13 -8.31 -8.32 0.49
CA ILE A 13 -9.19 -7.96 -0.62
C ILE A 13 -8.65 -6.75 -1.37
N ALA A 14 -8.17 -5.72 -0.67
CA ALA A 14 -7.64 -4.52 -1.29
C ALA A 14 -6.46 -4.85 -2.20
N TRP A 15 -5.44 -5.51 -1.65
CA TRP A 15 -4.24 -5.82 -2.41
C TRP A 15 -4.53 -6.84 -3.51
N ALA A 16 -5.33 -7.87 -3.26
CA ALA A 16 -5.73 -8.84 -4.28
C ALA A 16 -6.43 -8.16 -5.46
N LEU A 17 -7.39 -7.26 -5.22
CA LEU A 17 -8.07 -6.53 -6.29
C LEU A 17 -7.10 -5.65 -7.10
N THR A 18 -6.11 -5.02 -6.46
CA THR A 18 -5.09 -4.27 -7.20
C THR A 18 -4.26 -5.15 -8.11
N GLU A 19 -3.92 -6.36 -7.68
CA GLU A 19 -3.12 -7.32 -8.45
C GLU A 19 -3.93 -7.93 -9.61
N VAL A 20 -5.21 -8.23 -9.38
CA VAL A 20 -6.14 -8.72 -10.41
C VAL A 20 -6.25 -7.75 -11.60
N VAL A 21 -6.13 -6.44 -11.38
CA VAL A 21 -6.09 -5.46 -12.48
C VAL A 21 -4.68 -5.30 -13.06
N ARG A 22 -3.67 -5.33 -12.19
CA ARG A 22 -2.28 -5.07 -12.56
C ARG A 22 -1.70 -6.15 -13.46
N TYR A 23 -1.86 -7.42 -13.12
CA TYR A 23 -1.23 -8.51 -13.87
C TYR A 23 -1.77 -8.65 -15.30
N PRO A 24 -3.09 -8.60 -15.56
CA PRO A 24 -3.59 -8.59 -16.93
C PRO A 24 -3.10 -7.38 -17.72
N SER A 25 -2.99 -6.22 -17.08
CA SER A 25 -2.45 -5.01 -17.73
C SER A 25 -0.99 -5.17 -18.16
N TYR A 26 -0.18 -5.88 -17.37
CA TYR A 26 1.20 -6.20 -17.73
C TYR A 26 1.29 -7.24 -18.82
N ALA A 27 0.52 -8.32 -18.71
CA ALA A 27 0.47 -9.38 -19.72
C ALA A 27 0.09 -8.82 -21.09
N LEU A 28 -1.00 -8.06 -21.17
CA LEU A 28 -1.47 -7.45 -22.42
C LEU A 28 -0.58 -6.29 -22.90
N GLY A 29 0.15 -5.65 -21.97
CA GLY A 29 1.17 -4.66 -22.28
C GLY A 29 2.34 -5.24 -23.06
N LEU A 30 2.76 -6.48 -22.78
CA LEU A 30 3.81 -7.17 -23.53
C LEU A 30 3.42 -7.41 -24.99
N TYR A 31 2.14 -7.71 -25.23
CA TYR A 31 1.61 -7.90 -26.57
C TYR A 31 1.22 -6.59 -27.27
N SER A 32 1.48 -5.42 -26.66
CA SER A 32 1.04 -4.10 -27.14
C SER A 32 -0.47 -3.97 -27.43
N GLN A 33 -1.29 -4.88 -26.89
CA GLN A 33 -2.74 -4.94 -27.08
C GLN A 33 -3.50 -4.61 -25.79
N CYS A 34 -2.95 -3.75 -24.94
CA CYS A 34 -3.63 -3.42 -23.68
C CYS A 34 -4.89 -2.56 -23.94
N PRO A 35 -6.10 -3.06 -23.61
CA PRO A 35 -7.32 -2.32 -23.84
C PRO A 35 -7.35 -0.98 -23.07
N SER A 36 -7.89 0.06 -23.69
CA SER A 36 -7.97 1.40 -23.08
C SER A 36 -8.72 1.41 -21.75
N TRP A 37 -9.77 0.59 -21.61
CA TRP A 37 -10.54 0.47 -20.37
C TRP A 37 -9.71 -0.15 -19.23
N LEU A 38 -8.87 -1.14 -19.54
CA LEU A 38 -8.04 -1.82 -18.56
C LEU A 38 -6.89 -0.92 -18.10
N ASN A 39 -6.29 -0.18 -19.04
CA ASN A 39 -5.33 0.87 -18.71
C ASN A 39 -5.95 1.97 -17.83
N TRP A 40 -7.17 2.42 -18.15
CA TRP A 40 -7.87 3.39 -17.32
C TRP A 40 -8.14 2.86 -15.91
N LEU A 41 -8.60 1.61 -15.80
CA LEU A 41 -8.88 0.95 -14.53
C LEU A 41 -7.60 0.89 -13.69
N ARG A 42 -6.49 0.44 -14.27
CA ARG A 42 -5.17 0.39 -13.60
C ARG A 42 -4.77 1.73 -12.98
N TYR A 43 -4.96 2.85 -13.68
CA TYR A 43 -4.58 4.18 -13.20
C TYR A 43 -5.70 4.90 -12.42
N THR A 44 -6.81 4.24 -12.10
CA THR A 44 -7.92 4.86 -11.33
C THR A 44 -8.24 4.05 -10.08
N ILE A 45 -8.07 2.74 -10.10
CA ILE A 45 -8.45 1.85 -9.00
C ILE A 45 -7.65 2.11 -7.72
N PHE A 46 -6.43 2.68 -7.84
CA PHE A 46 -5.61 3.01 -6.67
C PHE A 46 -6.27 4.06 -5.75
N ILE A 47 -7.19 4.90 -6.27
CA ILE A 47 -7.78 6.01 -5.52
C ILE A 47 -8.53 5.52 -4.27
N PRO A 48 -9.48 4.56 -4.35
CA PRO A 48 -10.11 3.99 -3.17
C PRO A 48 -9.31 2.85 -2.51
N LEU A 49 -8.60 2.03 -3.30
CA LEU A 49 -7.94 0.84 -2.76
C LEU A 49 -6.68 1.14 -1.95
N TYR A 50 -5.91 2.17 -2.29
CA TYR A 50 -4.68 2.47 -1.56
C TYR A 50 -4.96 2.99 -0.15
N PRO A 51 -5.89 3.96 0.08
CA PRO A 51 -6.26 4.36 1.43
C PRO A 51 -6.86 3.22 2.25
N LEU A 52 -7.65 2.35 1.62
CA LEU A 52 -8.27 1.20 2.30
C LEU A 52 -7.20 0.17 2.72
N GLY A 53 -6.28 -0.20 1.81
CA GLY A 53 -5.18 -1.10 2.09
C GLY A 53 -4.23 -0.54 3.14
N ALA A 54 -3.73 0.68 2.94
CA ALA A 54 -2.82 1.35 3.87
C ALA A 54 -3.44 1.55 5.26
N GLY A 55 -4.71 1.95 5.34
CA GLY A 55 -5.43 2.07 6.61
C GLY A 55 -5.59 0.72 7.32
N ALA A 56 -5.85 -0.36 6.56
CA ALA A 56 -5.91 -1.71 7.10
C ALA A 56 -4.55 -2.19 7.63
N GLU A 57 -3.45 -1.92 6.92
CA GLU A 57 -2.08 -2.21 7.39
C GLU A 57 -1.77 -1.50 8.70
N MET A 58 -2.01 -0.19 8.75
CA MET A 58 -1.78 0.60 9.95
C MET A 58 -2.61 0.09 11.13
N LYS A 59 -3.87 -0.30 10.90
CA LYS A 59 -4.72 -0.86 11.96
C LYS A 59 -4.20 -2.21 12.45
N LEU A 60 -3.78 -3.10 11.55
CA LEU A 60 -3.19 -4.38 11.94
C LEU A 60 -1.88 -4.19 12.70
N MET A 61 -1.03 -3.25 12.29
CA MET A 61 0.17 -2.88 13.02
C MET A 61 -0.15 -2.33 14.41
N TYR A 62 -1.16 -1.48 14.53
CA TYR A 62 -1.64 -0.95 15.80
C TYR A 62 -2.07 -2.08 16.75
N ASP A 63 -2.89 -3.01 16.25
CA ASP A 63 -3.42 -4.16 17.01
C ASP A 63 -2.30 -5.17 17.35
N ALA A 64 -1.29 -5.31 16.49
CA ALA A 64 -0.13 -6.18 16.70
C ALA A 64 0.74 -5.74 17.88
N ARG A 65 0.79 -4.45 18.23
CA ARG A 65 1.62 -3.94 19.35
C ARG A 65 1.25 -4.57 20.68
N ALA A 66 -0.04 -4.78 20.95
CA ALA A 66 -0.51 -5.38 22.19
C ALA A 66 -0.08 -6.85 22.30
N PHE A 67 -0.07 -7.56 21.17
CA PHE A 67 0.43 -8.93 21.09
C PHE A 67 1.96 -8.98 21.24
N ALA A 68 2.68 -8.12 20.52
CA ALA A 68 4.14 -8.01 20.56
C ALA A 68 4.68 -7.72 21.97
N ARG A 69 4.03 -6.81 22.72
CA ARG A 69 4.39 -6.53 24.13
C ARG A 69 4.20 -7.75 25.02
N LYS A 70 3.08 -8.46 24.91
CA LYS A 70 2.76 -9.61 25.77
C LYS A 70 3.74 -10.77 25.57
N ALA A 71 4.17 -10.98 24.33
CA ALA A 71 5.06 -12.07 23.98
C ALA A 71 6.55 -11.68 23.99
N ASN A 72 6.91 -10.44 24.39
CA ASN A 72 8.28 -9.89 24.29
C ASN A 72 8.95 -10.22 22.94
N MET A 73 8.19 -10.10 21.86
CA MET A 73 8.63 -10.57 20.55
C MET A 73 9.73 -9.66 20.01
N TYR A 74 10.89 -10.24 19.73
CA TYR A 74 12.01 -9.55 19.07
C TYR A 74 12.55 -8.31 19.82
N SER A 75 12.35 -8.23 21.14
CA SER A 75 12.94 -7.18 21.98
C SER A 75 14.24 -7.70 22.61
N PHE A 76 15.36 -7.05 22.31
CA PHE A 76 16.68 -7.39 22.87
C PHE A 76 17.06 -6.38 23.95
N SER A 77 16.97 -6.78 25.21
CA SER A 77 17.41 -5.98 26.35
C SER A 77 18.87 -6.28 26.67
N MET A 78 19.73 -5.26 26.63
CA MET A 78 21.11 -5.35 27.12
C MET A 78 21.25 -4.57 28.45
N PRO A 79 22.09 -5.04 29.39
CA PRO A 79 22.21 -4.45 30.73
C PRO A 79 23.01 -3.15 30.81
N ASN A 80 23.50 -2.59 29.69
CA ASN A 80 24.37 -1.40 29.70
C ASN A 80 23.59 -0.12 29.36
N ALA A 81 23.71 0.91 30.19
CA ALA A 81 22.96 2.17 30.12
C ALA A 81 23.23 3.01 28.84
N PHE A 82 24.32 2.75 28.14
CA PHE A 82 24.75 3.51 26.96
C PHE A 82 24.52 2.81 25.60
N ASN A 83 23.92 1.61 25.57
CA ASN A 83 23.67 0.90 24.32
C ASN A 83 22.19 0.89 23.94
N PHE A 84 21.92 1.19 22.67
CA PHE A 84 20.59 1.22 22.08
C PHE A 84 19.98 -0.21 22.10
N ALA A 85 19.14 -0.51 23.10
CA ALA A 85 18.39 -1.75 23.14
C ALA A 85 17.25 -1.67 22.11
N PHE A 86 17.19 -2.61 21.17
CA PHE A 86 16.11 -2.66 20.17
C PHE A 86 14.84 -3.20 20.82
N ASP A 87 13.84 -2.33 20.98
CA ASP A 87 12.49 -2.72 21.36
C ASP A 87 11.56 -2.69 20.14
N TYR A 88 11.04 -3.86 19.78
CA TYR A 88 10.20 -4.04 18.60
C TYR A 88 8.91 -3.21 18.66
N VAL A 89 8.36 -3.01 19.87
CA VAL A 89 7.14 -2.22 20.08
C VAL A 89 7.40 -0.73 19.85
N THR A 90 8.55 -0.24 20.31
CA THR A 90 9.02 1.13 20.03
C THR A 90 9.26 1.34 18.54
N PHE A 91 9.85 0.36 17.86
CA PHE A 91 9.99 0.38 16.40
C PHE A 91 8.61 0.46 15.68
N LEU A 92 7.64 -0.38 16.07
CA LEU A 92 6.28 -0.34 15.50
C LEU A 92 5.60 1.01 15.71
N ASN A 93 5.80 1.68 16.85
CA ASN A 93 5.30 3.03 17.10
C ASN A 93 5.92 4.05 16.15
N GLY A 94 7.25 4.01 15.99
CA GLY A 94 7.95 4.88 15.04
C GLY A 94 7.47 4.66 13.61
N LEU A 95 7.30 3.40 13.21
CA LEU A 95 6.81 3.05 11.88
C LEU A 95 5.38 3.58 11.65
N LEU A 96 4.48 3.48 12.63
CA LEU A 96 3.13 4.05 12.53
C LEU A 96 3.12 5.57 12.32
N ILE A 97 4.12 6.29 12.83
CA ILE A 97 4.28 7.73 12.63
C ILE A 97 4.83 8.03 11.24
N VAL A 98 5.85 7.29 10.80
CA VAL A 98 6.53 7.51 9.50
C VAL A 98 5.66 7.07 8.32
N TYR A 99 4.85 6.01 8.50
CA TYR A 99 4.10 5.36 7.43
C TYR A 99 3.15 6.30 6.66
N PRO A 100 2.33 7.17 7.29
CA PRO A 100 1.50 8.15 6.58
C PRO A 100 2.29 9.10 5.67
N PHE A 101 3.49 9.51 6.06
CA PHE A 101 4.34 10.40 5.25
C PHE A 101 4.86 9.68 4.01
N LEU A 102 5.34 8.44 4.18
CA LEU A 102 5.75 7.58 3.06
C LEU A 102 4.58 7.30 2.11
N PHE A 103 3.42 6.98 2.69
CA PHE A 103 2.19 6.73 1.93
C PHE A 103 1.77 7.97 1.13
N TYR A 104 1.79 9.16 1.72
CA TYR A 104 1.45 10.39 1.01
C TYR A 104 2.37 10.66 -0.19
N SER A 105 3.68 10.44 -0.02
CA SER A 105 4.65 10.60 -1.11
C SER A 105 4.34 9.63 -2.27
N LEU A 106 4.06 8.37 -1.97
CA LEU A 106 3.72 7.37 -2.99
C LEU A 106 2.37 7.64 -3.65
N TYR A 107 1.37 8.04 -2.84
CA TYR A 107 0.01 8.31 -3.31
C TYR A 107 -0.03 9.51 -4.25
N SER A 108 0.66 10.61 -3.91
CA SER A 108 0.76 11.79 -4.78
C SER A 108 1.49 11.49 -6.10
N TYR A 109 2.52 10.63 -6.05
CA TYR A 109 3.22 10.17 -7.25
C TYR A 109 2.30 9.40 -8.22
N MET A 110 1.39 8.57 -7.70
CA MET A 110 0.42 7.83 -8.54
C MET A 110 -0.50 8.76 -9.34
N PHE A 111 -0.89 9.91 -8.79
CA PHE A 111 -1.64 10.92 -9.57
C PHE A 111 -0.82 11.54 -10.69
N THR A 112 0.48 11.76 -10.46
CA THR A 112 1.40 12.21 -11.50
C THR A 112 1.49 11.19 -12.64
N GLN A 113 1.58 9.90 -12.31
CA GLN A 113 1.58 8.82 -13.29
C GLN A 113 0.26 8.75 -14.07
N ARG A 114 -0.87 8.86 -13.37
CA ARG A 114 -2.20 8.90 -13.97
C ARG A 114 -2.32 10.03 -14.99
N LYS A 115 -1.88 11.25 -14.63
CA LYS A 115 -1.90 12.41 -15.54
C LYS A 115 -1.05 12.15 -16.78
N LYS A 116 0.15 11.59 -16.63
CA LYS A 116 1.05 11.28 -17.76
C LYS A 116 0.46 10.24 -18.72
N LYS A 117 -0.24 9.24 -18.21
CA LYS A 117 -0.74 8.11 -19.01
C LYS A 117 -2.13 8.33 -19.59
N LEU A 118 -3.01 9.02 -18.86
CA LEU A 118 -4.40 9.27 -19.29
C LEU A 118 -4.62 10.68 -19.83
N GLY A 119 -3.73 11.64 -19.56
CA GLY A 119 -3.89 13.04 -19.97
C GLY A 119 -3.74 13.33 -21.46
N HIS A 120 -3.25 12.38 -22.26
CA HIS A 120 -3.06 12.56 -23.71
C HIS A 120 -4.28 12.18 -24.57
N VAL A 121 -5.38 11.71 -23.98
CA VAL A 121 -6.55 11.22 -24.74
C VAL A 121 -7.32 12.35 -25.46
N THR A 122 -7.08 13.62 -25.13
CA THR A 122 -7.83 14.76 -25.71
C THR A 122 -7.25 15.29 -27.03
N SER A 123 -6.10 14.79 -27.54
CA SER A 123 -5.44 15.38 -28.72
C SER A 123 -5.73 14.70 -30.07
N VAL A 124 -6.45 13.58 -30.14
CA VAL A 124 -6.56 12.79 -31.40
C VAL A 124 -7.96 12.83 -32.05
N LYS A 125 -8.96 13.47 -31.45
CA LYS A 125 -10.27 13.69 -32.12
C LYS A 125 -10.44 15.14 -32.60
N LYS A 126 -9.54 15.59 -33.47
CA LYS A 126 -9.80 16.74 -34.35
C LYS A 126 -8.93 16.67 -35.61
N GLN A 127 -9.02 15.58 -36.37
CA GLN A 127 -8.57 15.59 -37.76
C GLN A 127 -9.34 14.58 -38.61
N LYS A 128 -10.13 15.15 -39.53
CA LYS A 128 -10.94 14.57 -40.61
C LYS A 128 -12.27 13.94 -40.21
#